data_AF-A0A7W9DAD7-F1
#
_entry.id   AF-A0A7W9DAD7-F1
#
_cell.length_a   1.000
_cell.length_b   1.000
_cell.length_c   1.000
_cell.angle_alpha   90.00
_cell.angle_beta   90.00
_cell.angle_gamma   90.00
#
_symmetry.space_group_name_H-M   'P 1'
#
loop_
_entity.id
_entity.type
_entity.pdbx_description
1 polymer ?
#
loop_
_entity_poly.entity_id
_entity_poly.type
_entity_poly.pdbx_seq_one_letter_code
_entity_poly.pdbx_strand_id
1 'polypeptide(L)'
;MKSADFFDVETYPTLKFVSTGVSGNNEEFELTGDLTIRDQTHPVTLKVESEGVAVDPFGNTRAAFSGKTTISRKQWGLTWNAALEAGGVLVSDKVVIEIDAAFVKSN
;
A
#
# COMPACT_ATOMS: atom_id res chain seq x y z
N MET A 1 -16.74 -4.78 3.65
CA MET A 1 -15.26 -4.79 3.59
C MET A 1 -14.64 -5.82 4.54
N LYS A 2 -15.02 -5.89 5.83
CA LYS A 2 -14.42 -6.85 6.77
C LYS A 2 -14.88 -8.31 6.61
N SER A 3 -16.03 -8.53 5.98
CA SER A 3 -16.65 -9.86 5.79
C SER A 3 -15.82 -10.81 4.93
N ALA A 4 -16.15 -12.10 5.01
CA ALA A 4 -15.55 -13.18 4.21
C ALA A 4 -15.63 -12.94 2.69
N ASP A 5 -16.67 -12.22 2.23
CA ASP A 5 -16.85 -11.86 0.82
C ASP A 5 -15.81 -10.85 0.29
N PHE A 6 -14.97 -10.29 1.17
CA PHE A 6 -13.97 -9.31 0.81
C PHE A 6 -12.65 -9.59 1.53
N PHE A 7 -12.31 -8.87 2.61
CA PHE A 7 -11.02 -9.04 3.28
C PHE A 7 -10.94 -10.23 4.23
N ASP A 8 -12.08 -10.76 4.70
CA ASP A 8 -12.13 -11.87 5.66
C ASP A 8 -11.18 -11.64 6.86
N VAL A 9 -11.35 -10.53 7.57
CA VAL A 9 -10.37 -10.07 8.57
C VAL A 9 -10.29 -10.96 9.81
N GLU A 10 -11.28 -11.83 10.02
CA GLU A 10 -11.24 -12.85 11.07
C GLU A 10 -10.20 -13.93 10.76
N THR A 11 -10.08 -14.31 9.48
CA THR A 11 -9.07 -15.27 9.00
C THR A 11 -7.74 -14.60 8.66
N TYR A 12 -7.78 -13.40 8.06
CA TYR A 12 -6.62 -12.64 7.58
C TYR A 12 -6.57 -11.25 8.23
N PRO A 13 -6.09 -11.14 9.48
CA PRO A 13 -6.14 -9.89 10.24
C PRO A 13 -5.14 -8.84 9.76
N THR A 14 -4.17 -9.22 8.93
CA THR A 14 -3.06 -8.36 8.51
C THR A 14 -2.88 -8.36 7.00
N LEU A 15 -2.58 -7.18 6.45
CA LEU A 15 -1.91 -7.05 5.16
C LEU A 15 -0.41 -7.02 5.40
N LYS A 16 0.36 -7.61 4.48
CA LYS A 16 1.82 -7.67 4.60
C LYS A 16 2.45 -7.17 3.31
N PHE A 17 3.42 -6.27 3.44
CA PHE A 17 4.28 -5.84 2.36
C PHE A 17 5.74 -6.15 2.73
N VAL A 18 6.47 -6.80 1.83
CA VAL A 18 7.90 -7.11 2.01
C VAL A 18 8.66 -6.53 0.83
N SER A 19 9.56 -5.57 1.07
CA SER A 19 10.37 -4.99 0.01
C SER A 19 11.34 -6.03 -0.58
N THR A 20 11.48 -5.99 -1.90
CA THR A 20 12.39 -6.85 -2.66
C THR A 20 13.45 -6.06 -3.41
N GLY A 21 13.22 -4.76 -3.63
CA GLY A 21 14.20 -3.88 -4.26
C GLY A 21 13.84 -2.41 -4.18
N VAL A 22 14.87 -1.57 -4.29
CA VAL A 22 14.76 -0.12 -4.39
C VAL A 22 15.60 0.33 -5.58
N SER A 23 15.05 1.23 -6.39
CA SER A 23 15.76 1.84 -7.53
C SER A 23 15.38 3.30 -7.68
N GLY A 24 16.35 4.18 -7.91
CA GLY A 24 16.13 5.62 -8.04
C GLY A 24 17.21 6.41 -7.34
N ASN A 25 16.86 7.63 -6.93
CA ASN A 25 17.74 8.51 -6.16
C ASN A 25 17.18 8.72 -4.73
N ASN A 26 17.74 9.67 -3.98
CA ASN A 26 17.37 9.89 -2.57
C ASN A 26 16.13 10.78 -2.38
N GLU A 27 15.64 11.43 -3.45
CA GLU A 27 14.47 12.31 -3.45
C GLU A 27 13.24 11.57 -3.99
N GLU A 28 13.41 10.86 -5.11
CA GLU A 28 12.36 10.07 -5.76
C GLU A 28 12.90 8.68 -6.10
N PHE A 29 12.20 7.64 -5.67
CA PHE A 29 12.58 6.26 -5.95
C PHE A 29 11.39 5.32 -6.07
N GLU A 30 11.62 4.19 -6.71
CA GLU A 30 10.67 3.09 -6.80
C GLU A 30 11.01 2.04 -5.73
N LEU A 31 10.03 1.72 -4.90
CA LEU A 31 10.09 0.65 -3.90
C LEU A 31 9.25 -0.52 -4.40
N THR A 32 9.92 -1.58 -4.84
CA THR A 32 9.25 -2.82 -5.25
C THR A 32 9.21 -3.81 -4.08
N GLY A 33 8.09 -4.50 -3.94
CA GLY A 33 7.93 -5.53 -2.92
C GLY A 33 6.71 -6.41 -3.13
N ASP A 34 6.64 -7.48 -2.36
CA ASP A 34 5.56 -8.45 -2.39
C ASP A 34 4.46 -8.00 -1.43
N LEU A 35 3.27 -7.72 -1.99
CA LEU A 35 2.07 -7.39 -1.24
C LEU A 35 1.19 -8.64 -1.11
N THR A 36 1.00 -9.07 0.14
CA THR A 36 0.07 -10.13 0.51
C THR A 36 -1.24 -9.54 1.01
N ILE A 37 -2.34 -9.91 0.34
CA ILE A 37 -3.71 -9.64 0.75
C ILE A 37 -4.41 -11.00 0.83
N ARG A 38 -4.92 -11.36 2.01
CA ARG A 38 -5.40 -12.70 2.32
C ARG A 38 -4.32 -13.77 2.08
N ASP A 39 -4.59 -14.73 1.22
CA ASP A 39 -3.74 -15.85 0.81
C ASP A 39 -2.99 -15.58 -0.51
N GLN A 40 -3.24 -14.44 -1.16
CA GLN A 40 -2.64 -14.09 -2.46
C GLN A 40 -1.48 -13.11 -2.26
N THR A 41 -0.36 -13.35 -2.94
CA THR A 41 0.84 -12.50 -2.89
C THR A 41 1.28 -12.13 -4.30
N HIS A 42 1.45 -10.83 -4.54
CA HIS A 42 1.89 -10.32 -5.84
C HIS A 42 2.87 -9.15 -5.68
N PRO A 43 3.82 -9.00 -6.63
CA PRO A 43 4.73 -7.87 -6.63
C PRO A 43 3.96 -6.58 -6.95
N VAL A 44 4.26 -5.52 -6.21
CA VAL A 44 3.79 -4.15 -6.44
C VAL A 44 4.96 -3.18 -6.32
N THR A 45 4.90 -2.10 -7.10
CA THR A 45 5.90 -1.03 -7.05
C THR A 45 5.22 0.25 -6.58
N LEU A 46 5.77 0.84 -5.52
CA LEU A 46 5.39 2.15 -5.01
C LEU A 46 6.34 3.20 -5.58
N LYS A 47 5.78 4.30 -6.07
CA LYS A 47 6.55 5.52 -6.31
C LYS A 47 6.66 6.25 -4.99
N VAL A 48 7.86 6.50 -4.52
CA VAL A 48 8.14 7.06 -3.20
C VAL A 48 8.87 8.39 -3.36
N GLU A 49 8.41 9.39 -2.64
CA GLU A 49 9.00 10.71 -2.54
C GLU A 49 9.52 10.92 -1.11
N SER A 50 10.72 11.47 -0.98
CA SER A 50 11.31 11.87 0.30
C SER A 50 10.80 13.25 0.66
N GLU A 51 10.05 13.34 1.76
CA GLU A 51 9.50 14.60 2.29
C GLU A 51 10.53 15.35 3.17
N GLY A 52 11.76 14.83 3.23
CA GLY A 52 12.89 15.44 3.91
C GLY A 52 13.21 14.84 5.28
N VAL A 53 14.29 15.37 5.86
CA VAL A 53 14.85 14.94 7.14
C VAL A 53 14.95 16.15 8.06
N ALA A 54 14.45 16.03 9.28
CA ALA A 54 14.45 17.10 10.28
C ALA A 54 14.76 16.56 11.69
N VAL A 55 15.29 17.43 12.55
CA VAL A 55 15.38 17.15 13.99
C VAL A 55 14.10 17.65 14.65
N ASP A 56 13.42 16.79 15.39
CA ASP A 56 12.21 17.16 16.11
C ASP A 56 12.52 17.97 17.39
N PRO A 57 11.51 18.60 18.03
CA PRO A 57 11.71 19.37 19.26
C PRO A 57 12.28 18.58 20.45
N PHE A 58 12.31 17.24 20.35
CA PHE A 58 12.84 16.34 21.38
C PHE A 58 14.27 15.87 21.05
N GLY A 59 14.88 16.40 19.97
CA GLY A 59 16.24 16.09 19.56
C GLY A 59 16.38 14.85 18.68
N ASN A 60 15.28 14.21 18.26
CA ASN A 60 15.35 13.01 17.42
C ASN A 60 15.41 13.38 15.93
N THR A 61 16.29 12.72 15.17
CA THR A 61 16.26 12.80 13.70
C THR A 61 15.08 12.01 13.15
N ARG A 62 14.26 12.66 12.33
CA ARG A 62 13.12 12.07 11.62
C ARG A 62 13.30 12.18 10.12
N ALA A 63 12.87 11.16 9.40
CA ALA A 63 12.75 11.16 7.94
C ALA A 63 11.30 10.86 7.56
N ALA A 64 10.75 11.61 6.62
CA ALA A 64 9.39 11.41 6.14
C ALA A 64 9.39 11.02 4.65
N PHE A 65 8.43 10.17 4.28
CA PHE A 65 8.25 9.68 2.93
C PHE A 65 6.77 9.59 2.59
N SER A 66 6.41 9.93 1.36
CA SER A 66 5.10 9.65 0.78
C SER A 66 5.26 8.58 -0.30
N GLY A 67 4.28 7.70 -0.44
CA GLY A 67 4.33 6.55 -1.36
C GLY A 67 3.00 6.33 -2.04
N LYS A 68 3.00 6.13 -3.37
CA LYS A 68 1.78 5.91 -4.15
C LYS A 68 1.90 4.75 -5.13
N THR A 69 0.83 3.98 -5.23
CA THR A 69 0.66 2.99 -6.30
C THR A 69 -0.81 2.80 -6.65
N THR A 70 -1.08 2.09 -7.74
CA THR A 70 -2.44 1.69 -8.13
C THR A 70 -2.45 0.22 -8.45
N ILE A 71 -3.32 -0.53 -7.78
CA ILE A 71 -3.46 -1.97 -7.95
C ILE A 71 -4.86 -2.32 -8.48
N SER A 72 -5.01 -3.52 -9.05
CA SER A 72 -6.32 -4.13 -9.30
C SER A 72 -6.68 -5.04 -8.13
N ARG A 73 -7.82 -4.81 -7.48
CA ARG A 73 -8.26 -5.70 -6.38
C ARG A 73 -8.51 -7.14 -6.83
N LYS A 74 -8.86 -7.32 -8.11
CA LYS A 74 -9.12 -8.64 -8.69
C LYS A 74 -7.85 -9.50 -8.76
N GLN A 75 -6.68 -8.88 -8.82
CA GLN A 75 -5.40 -9.60 -8.80
C GLN A 75 -5.24 -10.42 -7.50
N TRP A 76 -5.78 -9.95 -6.38
CA TRP A 76 -5.80 -10.69 -5.10
C TRP A 76 -7.11 -11.47 -4.87
N GLY A 77 -7.86 -11.79 -5.92
CA GLY A 77 -9.11 -12.57 -5.82
C GLY A 77 -10.29 -11.81 -5.20
N LEU A 78 -10.15 -10.52 -4.89
CA LEU A 78 -11.25 -9.69 -4.39
C LEU A 78 -12.17 -9.30 -5.54
N THR A 79 -13.05 -10.21 -5.95
CA THR A 79 -13.89 -10.06 -7.16
C THR A 79 -15.33 -9.65 -6.89
N TRP A 80 -15.78 -9.66 -5.64
CA TRP A 80 -17.15 -9.30 -5.27
C TRP A 80 -17.58 -7.97 -5.87
N ASN A 81 -18.78 -7.92 -6.44
CA ASN A 81 -19.35 -6.69 -6.96
C ASN A 81 -20.88 -6.82 -7.08
N ALA A 82 -21.55 -5.68 -7.22
CA ALA A 82 -22.96 -5.60 -7.56
C ALA A 82 -23.13 -4.82 -8.86
N ALA A 83 -24.01 -5.28 -9.76
CA ALA A 83 -24.35 -4.54 -10.97
C ALA A 83 -25.23 -3.33 -10.61
N LEU A 84 -25.07 -2.22 -11.35
CA LEU A 84 -25.89 -1.03 -11.20
C LEU A 84 -26.97 -0.99 -12.30
N GLU A 85 -28.17 -0.49 -11.96
CA GLU A 85 -29.29 -0.32 -12.92
C GLU A 85 -28.91 0.53 -14.14
N ALA A 86 -28.03 1.52 -13.95
CA ALA A 86 -27.54 2.39 -15.03
C ALA A 86 -26.38 1.78 -15.85
N GLY A 87 -26.05 0.50 -15.62
CA GLY A 87 -24.87 -0.16 -16.17
C GLY A 87 -23.61 0.04 -15.32
N GLY A 88 -22.64 -0.85 -15.50
CA GLY A 88 -21.40 -0.86 -14.70
C GLY A 88 -21.54 -1.61 -13.37
N VAL A 89 -20.64 -1.31 -12.43
CA VAL A 89 -20.50 -2.05 -11.18
C VAL A 89 -20.28 -1.14 -9.98
N LEU A 90 -20.75 -1.56 -8.81
CA LEU A 90 -20.75 -0.77 -7.57
C LEU A 90 -19.33 -0.47 -7.03
N VAL A 91 -18.40 -1.41 -7.16
CA VAL A 91 -17.05 -1.31 -6.59
C VAL A 91 -16.00 -1.30 -7.69
N SER A 92 -15.23 -0.20 -7.78
CA SER A 92 -14.10 -0.05 -8.70
C SER A 92 -13.09 -1.18 -8.57
N ASP A 93 -12.49 -1.56 -9.69
CA ASP A 93 -11.39 -2.53 -9.74
C ASP A 93 -10.06 -1.89 -9.33
N LYS A 94 -9.81 -0.68 -9.83
CA LYS A 94 -8.60 0.09 -9.51
C LYS A 94 -8.70 0.64 -8.09
N VAL A 95 -7.66 0.36 -7.30
CA VAL A 95 -7.47 0.87 -5.94
C VAL A 95 -6.17 1.65 -5.92
N VAL A 96 -6.27 2.93 -5.57
CA VAL A 96 -5.10 3.77 -5.30
C VAL A 96 -4.68 3.54 -3.86
N ILE A 97 -3.41 3.24 -3.66
CA ILE A 97 -2.79 3.12 -2.33
C ILE A 97 -1.88 4.32 -2.15
N GLU A 98 -2.09 5.05 -1.07
CA GLU A 98 -1.27 6.18 -0.63
C GLU A 98 -0.77 5.88 0.78
N ILE A 99 0.51 6.11 1.03
CA ILE A 99 1.18 5.87 2.30
C ILE A 99 1.96 7.13 2.66
N ASP A 100 1.70 7.68 3.83
CA ASP A 100 2.54 8.71 4.45
C ASP A 100 3.19 8.11 5.69
N ALA A 101 4.52 8.13 5.76
CA ALA A 101 5.25 7.52 6.85
C ALA A 101 6.38 8.42 7.33
N ALA A 102 6.52 8.51 8.66
CA ALA A 102 7.63 9.18 9.31
C ALA A 102 8.38 8.19 10.21
N PHE A 103 9.70 8.14 10.05
CA PHE A 103 10.58 7.24 10.78
C PHE A 103 11.48 8.03 11.70
N VAL A 104 11.69 7.53 12.91
CA VAL A 104 12.69 8.05 13.84
C VAL A 104 13.97 7.26 13.66
N LYS A 105 15.10 7.94 13.49
CA LYS A 105 16.41 7.29 13.44
C LYS A 105 16.65 6.56 14.77
N SER A 106 16.79 5.24 14.71
CA SER A 106 17.25 4.45 15.84
C SER A 106 18.78 4.51 15.93
N ASN A 107 19.30 4.61 17.15
CA ASN A 107 20.74 4.67 17.44
C ASN A 107 21.34 3.28 17.57
#